data_AF-A0A5W2GXC0-F1
#
_entry.id   AF-A0A5W2GXC0-F1
#
_cell.length_a   1.000
_cell.length_b   1.000
_cell.length_c   1.000
_cell.angle_alpha   90.00
_cell.angle_beta   90.00
_cell.angle_gamma   90.00
#
_symmetry.space_group_name_H-M   'P 1'
#
loop_
_entity.id
_entity.type
_entity.pdbx_description
1 polymer ?
#
loop_
_entity_poly.entity_id
_entity_poly.type
_entity_poly.pdbx_seq_one_letter_code
_entity_poly.pdbx_strand_id
1 'polypeptide(L)'
;MRFPKWALNDDRMKVKFLMTQAALEIDPNARMADLAKAAKVSYSTLLWATQNNVSSAVAEKVCSAVPLTGIRPHWLTNPSWIKTDSETGEILE
;
A
#
# COMPACT_ATOMS: atom_id res chain seq x y z
N MET A 1 4.62 11.12 -3.82
CA MET A 1 4.58 9.73 -4.33
C MET A 1 3.77 9.73 -5.62
N ARG A 2 4.13 8.90 -6.60
CA ARG A 2 3.49 8.87 -7.93
C ARG A 2 3.03 7.46 -8.27
N PHE A 3 1.77 7.29 -8.63
CA PHE A 3 1.27 6.01 -9.14
C PHE A 3 1.76 5.79 -10.58
N PRO A 4 2.17 4.56 -10.92
CA PRO A 4 2.44 4.19 -12.30
C PRO A 4 1.12 4.11 -13.08
N LYS A 5 1.19 4.29 -14.41
CA LYS A 5 0.01 4.31 -15.30
C LYS A 5 -0.91 3.11 -15.13
N TRP A 6 -0.36 1.93 -14.86
CA TRP A 6 -1.13 0.70 -14.68
C TRP A 6 -1.94 0.67 -13.38
N ALA A 7 -1.62 1.50 -12.39
CA ALA A 7 -2.30 1.54 -11.10
C ALA A 7 -3.37 2.64 -11.01
N LEU A 8 -3.39 3.61 -11.92
CA LEU A 8 -4.23 4.81 -11.78
C LEU A 8 -5.73 4.50 -11.76
N ASN A 9 -6.16 3.52 -12.56
CA ASN A 9 -7.57 3.25 -12.82
C ASN A 9 -8.12 2.03 -12.05
N ASP A 10 -7.31 1.35 -11.24
CA ASP A 10 -7.72 0.16 -10.50
C ASP A 10 -7.27 0.27 -9.04
N ASP A 11 -8.26 0.35 -8.15
CA ASP A 11 -8.09 0.42 -6.70
C ASP A 11 -7.25 -0.72 -6.13
N ARG A 12 -7.39 -1.93 -6.67
CA ARG A 12 -6.58 -3.09 -6.26
C ARG A 12 -5.12 -2.89 -6.67
N MET A 13 -4.90 -2.29 -7.85
CA MET A 13 -3.56 -1.99 -8.33
C MET A 13 -2.91 -0.84 -7.54
N LYS A 14 -3.69 0.15 -7.09
CA LYS A 14 -3.22 1.18 -6.15
C LYS A 14 -2.75 0.54 -4.85
N VAL A 15 -3.57 -0.31 -4.23
CA VAL A 15 -3.20 -1.01 -2.99
C VAL A 15 -1.96 -1.86 -3.19
N LYS A 16 -1.88 -2.63 -4.28
CA LYS A 16 -0.71 -3.45 -4.60
C LYS A 16 0.55 -2.60 -4.75
N PHE A 17 0.48 -1.46 -5.42
CA PHE A 17 1.59 -0.53 -5.55
C PHE A 17 2.03 0.01 -4.17
N LEU A 18 1.09 0.51 -3.37
CA LEU A 18 1.38 1.04 -2.03
C LEU A 18 2.02 -0.02 -1.12
N MET A 19 1.48 -1.24 -1.12
CA MET A 19 2.05 -2.37 -0.36
C MET A 19 3.45 -2.74 -0.84
N THR A 20 3.71 -2.65 -2.14
CA THR A 20 5.06 -2.88 -2.71
C THR A 20 6.03 -1.78 -2.29
N GLN A 21 5.61 -0.52 -2.28
CA GLN A 21 6.41 0.60 -1.78
C GLN A 21 6.71 0.45 -0.28
N ALA A 22 5.72 0.02 0.52
CA ALA A 22 5.94 -0.31 1.92
C ALA A 22 6.96 -1.45 2.08
N ALA A 23 6.84 -2.52 1.29
CA ALA A 23 7.79 -3.63 1.36
C ALA A 23 9.21 -3.21 0.97
N LEU A 24 9.37 -2.29 0.01
CA LEU A 24 10.66 -1.73 -0.40
C LEU A 24 11.35 -0.91 0.70
N GLU A 25 10.61 -0.30 1.62
CA GLU A 25 11.20 0.39 2.79
C GLU A 25 11.91 -0.60 3.73
N ILE A 26 11.48 -1.86 3.74
CA ILE A 26 11.99 -2.90 4.65
C ILE A 26 13.02 -3.80 3.98
N ASP A 27 12.74 -4.29 2.77
CA ASP A 27 13.62 -5.17 2.00
C ASP A 27 13.77 -4.62 0.57
N PRO A 28 15.01 -4.39 0.07
CA PRO A 28 15.26 -3.97 -1.31
C PRO A 28 14.62 -4.86 -2.39
N ASN A 29 14.31 -6.12 -2.07
CA ASN A 29 13.64 -7.08 -2.94
C ASN A 29 12.10 -7.02 -2.84
N ALA A 30 11.54 -6.05 -2.10
CA ALA A 30 10.10 -5.87 -1.89
C ALA A 30 9.38 -7.12 -1.37
N ARG A 31 10.02 -7.86 -0.45
CA ARG A 31 9.46 -9.11 0.08
C ARG A 31 8.30 -8.83 1.03
N MET A 32 7.10 -9.18 0.58
CA MET A 32 5.87 -9.05 1.37
C MET A 32 5.89 -9.85 2.69
N ALA A 33 6.68 -10.92 2.77
CA ALA A 33 6.86 -11.67 4.02
C ALA A 33 7.56 -10.83 5.11
N ASP A 34 8.53 -10.02 4.72
CA ASP A 34 9.27 -9.15 5.63
C ASP A 34 8.41 -7.96 6.08
N LEU A 35 7.60 -7.41 5.17
CA LEU A 35 6.56 -6.43 5.53
C LEU A 35 5.54 -7.01 6.53
N ALA A 36 5.05 -8.23 6.30
CA ALA A 36 4.11 -8.89 7.20
C ALA A 36 4.70 -9.06 8.60
N LYS A 37 5.98 -9.48 8.66
CA LYS A 37 6.73 -9.63 9.91
C LYS A 37 6.90 -8.30 10.64
N ALA A 38 7.29 -7.24 9.94
CA ALA A 38 7.45 -5.91 10.53
C ALA A 38 6.11 -5.35 11.05
N ALA A 39 5.03 -5.53 10.29
CA ALA A 39 3.67 -5.12 10.66
C ALA A 39 3.02 -6.01 11.74
N LYS A 40 3.67 -7.12 12.15
CA LYS A 40 3.11 -8.13 13.08
C LYS A 40 1.74 -8.62 12.61
N VAL A 41 1.65 -8.94 11.32
CA VAL A 41 0.48 -9.53 10.65
C VAL A 41 0.92 -10.84 9.99
N SER A 42 0.03 -11.85 9.90
CA SER A 42 0.40 -13.07 9.19
C SER A 42 0.60 -12.78 7.70
N TYR A 43 1.56 -13.47 7.07
CA TYR A 43 1.80 -13.32 5.63
C TYR A 43 0.54 -13.61 4.81
N SER A 44 -0.24 -14.62 5.19
CA SER A 44 -1.52 -14.94 4.55
C SER A 44 -2.53 -13.79 4.61
N THR A 45 -2.62 -13.10 5.76
CA THR A 45 -3.52 -11.95 5.92
C THR A 45 -3.05 -10.77 5.06
N LEU A 46 -1.75 -10.50 5.05
CA LEU A 46 -1.18 -9.41 4.24
C LEU A 46 -1.38 -9.68 2.73
N LEU A 47 -1.13 -10.92 2.29
CA LEU A 47 -1.33 -11.34 0.90
C LEU A 47 -2.80 -11.22 0.49
N TRP A 48 -3.71 -11.69 1.34
CA TRP A 48 -5.15 -11.56 1.11
C TRP A 48 -5.57 -10.09 1.01
N ALA A 49 -5.11 -9.24 1.95
CA ALA A 49 -5.42 -7.81 1.98
C ALA A 49 -4.92 -7.08 0.72
N THR A 50 -3.76 -7.49 0.18
CA THR A 50 -3.19 -6.90 -1.03
C THR A 50 -4.03 -7.18 -2.29
N GLN A 51 -4.79 -8.27 -2.29
CA GLN A 51 -5.61 -8.70 -3.43
C GLN A 51 -7.09 -8.35 -3.29
N ASN A 52 -7.51 -7.99 -2.07
CA ASN A 52 -8.91 -7.75 -1.70
C ASN A 52 -9.02 -6.41 -0.98
N ASN A 53 -9.75 -6.37 0.14
CA ASN A 53 -9.90 -5.18 0.95
C ASN A 53 -8.92 -5.21 2.13
N VAL A 54 -8.32 -4.05 2.43
CA VAL A 54 -7.49 -3.88 3.62
C VAL A 54 -8.39 -3.41 4.76
N SER A 55 -8.37 -4.10 5.90
CA SER A 55 -9.06 -3.61 7.10
C SER A 55 -8.26 -2.48 7.75
N SER A 56 -8.93 -1.58 8.46
CA SER A 56 -8.27 -0.44 9.14
C SER A 56 -7.14 -0.91 10.07
N ALA A 57 -7.35 -1.99 10.81
CA ALA A 57 -6.33 -2.56 11.70
C ALA A 57 -5.08 -3.05 10.95
N VAL A 58 -5.23 -3.62 9.75
CA VAL A 58 -4.08 -4.04 8.92
C VAL A 58 -3.40 -2.81 8.34
N ALA A 59 -4.17 -1.84 7.84
CA ALA A 59 -3.63 -0.60 7.28
C ALA A 59 -2.79 0.19 8.31
N GLU A 60 -3.30 0.36 9.54
CA GLU A 60 -2.58 1.01 10.63
C GLU A 60 -1.28 0.29 11.00
N LYS A 61 -1.32 -1.04 11.09
CA LYS A 61 -0.12 -1.85 11.38
C LYS A 61 0.93 -1.74 10.28
N VAL A 62 0.52 -1.74 9.02
CA VAL A 62 1.41 -1.55 7.87
C VAL A 62 2.03 -0.15 7.93
N CYS A 63 1.22 0.91 8.02
CA CYS A 63 1.72 2.29 8.07
C CYS A 63 2.64 2.54 9.28
N SER A 64 2.36 1.92 10.44
CA SER A 64 3.21 2.02 11.63
C SER A 64 4.56 1.32 11.48
N ALA A 65 4.63 0.28 10.65
CA ALA A 65 5.85 -0.45 10.36
C ALA A 65 6.75 0.25 9.33
N VAL A 66 6.18 1.14 8.51
CA VAL A 66 6.87 1.86 7.42
C VAL A 66 6.57 3.37 7.44
N PRO A 67 6.96 4.07 8.52
CA PRO A 67 6.57 5.46 8.74
C PRO A 67 7.17 6.43 7.71
N LEU A 68 8.23 6.06 6.99
CA LEU A 68 8.92 6.96 6.06
C LEU A 68 8.30 6.96 4.66
N THR A 69 7.54 5.94 4.28
CA THR A 69 6.84 5.87 2.98
C THR A 69 5.83 6.99 2.76
N GLY A 70 5.31 7.60 3.83
CA GLY A 70 4.22 8.58 3.74
C GLY A 70 2.86 7.99 3.34
N ILE A 71 2.73 6.66 3.32
CA ILE A 71 1.47 5.97 3.01
C ILE A 71 0.48 6.21 4.15
N ARG A 72 -0.74 6.63 3.82
CA ARG A 72 -1.81 6.84 4.80
C ARG A 72 -2.69 5.59 4.93
N PRO A 73 -3.18 5.24 6.13
CA PRO A 73 -4.05 4.08 6.30
C PRO A 73 -5.30 4.10 5.41
N HIS A 74 -5.92 5.29 5.24
CA HIS A 74 -7.13 5.42 4.43
C HIS A 74 -6.88 5.21 2.92
N TRP A 75 -5.65 5.33 2.44
CA TRP A 75 -5.29 4.99 1.06
C TRP A 75 -5.31 3.47 0.82
N LEU A 76 -5.07 2.67 1.86
CA LEU A 76 -5.13 1.22 1.79
C LEU A 76 -6.56 0.71 1.96
N THR A 77 -7.36 1.36 2.80
CA THR A 77 -8.76 0.95 3.04
C THR A 77 -9.73 1.47 1.98
N ASN A 78 -9.52 2.69 1.48
CA ASN A 78 -10.37 3.37 0.49
C ASN A 78 -9.51 3.98 -0.64
N PRO A 79 -8.84 3.16 -1.47
CA PRO A 79 -7.97 3.64 -2.56
C PRO A 79 -8.68 4.52 -3.62
N SER A 80 -10.00 4.42 -3.75
CA SER A 80 -10.81 5.29 -4.63
C SER A 80 -10.84 6.73 -4.18
N TRP A 81 -10.58 7.01 -2.91
CA TRP A 81 -10.56 8.38 -2.38
C TRP A 81 -9.28 9.14 -2.72
N ILE A 82 -8.25 8.43 -3.19
CA ILE A 82 -6.99 9.04 -3.57
C ILE A 82 -7.18 9.80 -4.89
N LYS A 83 -7.11 11.13 -4.82
CA LYS A 83 -7.05 11.97 -6.01
C LYS A 83 -5.64 11.95 -6.57
N THR A 84 -5.56 11.65 -7.85
CA THR A 84 -4.32 11.63 -8.61
C THR A 84 -4.44 12.56 -9.80
N ASP A 85 -3.36 13.26 -10.12
CA ASP A 85 -3.23 13.93 -11.40
C ASP A 85 -3.32 12.88 -12.52
N SER A 86 -4.17 13.09 -13.53
CA SER A 86 -4.40 12.10 -14.57
C SER A 86 -3.26 11.99 -15.59
N GLU A 87 -2.43 13.03 -15.73
CA GLU A 87 -1.31 13.07 -16.66
C GLU A 87 -0.02 12.56 -16.02
N THR A 88 0.24 13.02 -14.79
CA THR A 88 1.44 12.65 -14.05
C THR A 88 1.21 11.41 -13.19
N GLY A 89 0.02 11.21 -12.61
CA GLY A 89 -0.19 10.17 -11.60
C GLY A 89 0.35 10.54 -10.22
N GLU A 90 0.71 11.80 -10.02
CA GLU A 90 1.07 12.34 -8.71
C GLU A 90 -0.15 12.35 -7.79
N ILE A 91 0.06 11.95 -6.53
CA ILE A 91 -1.01 11.98 -5.53
C ILE A 91 -1.23 13.44 -5.13
N LEU A 92 -2.44 13.93 -5.36
CA LEU A 92 -2.88 15.30 -5.05
C LEU A 92 -3.67 15.39 -3.74
N GLU A 93 -4.11 14.21 -3.23
CA GLU A 93 -4.98 13.93 -2.06
C GLU A 93 -6.41 13.54 -2.42
#